data_AF-A0A957TMZ5-F1
#
_entry.id   AF-A0A957TMZ5-F1
#
_cell.length_a   1.000
_cell.length_b   1.000
_cell.length_c   1.000
_cell.angle_alpha   90.00
_cell.angle_beta   90.00
_cell.angle_gamma   90.00
#
_symmetry.space_group_name_H-M   'P 1'
#
loop_
_entity.id
_entity.type
_entity.pdbx_description
1 polymer ?
#
loop_
_entity_poly.entity_id
_entity_poly.type
_entity_poly.pdbx_seq_one_letter_code
_entity_poly.pdbx_strand_id
1 'polypeptide(L)'
;MSLSTTATLAKAEPATTLQSFGRAKLADYFADFVIYRNLEPLDRRIKGLKSAGYKMGLNNDTIPRKFERDYARAAMWFATEGQRVRKVSKTLSEMLFIGDTLLNDGQAYKNLRALSEWKSACFIGADRLEQDPNAEIDEEENLYHANRWALMGEWMQQTAAQDFHLDQRTVVIVDIDKTALGAKGRNDQVIDKARIQGIFRTMDSVLGKDFDQAAFERQYSELNRARYHTLTADNQDFLAYICLVLNTGLIKYDELLTQFDNGSLHDFEQFVRWVDSRMMGGALRLGEPFRQVHEAVGASLRIGDPTPFKRFRRQE
;
A
#
# COMPACT_ATOMS: atom_id res chain seq x y z
N MET A 1 -11.65 30.42 0.36
CA MET A 1 -10.67 29.98 -0.65
C MET A 1 -9.34 30.61 -0.27
N SER A 2 -8.51 29.88 0.48
CA SER A 2 -7.17 30.34 0.83
C SER A 2 -6.22 29.76 -0.21
N LEU A 3 -5.45 30.62 -0.86
CA LEU A 3 -4.40 30.23 -1.81
C LEU A 3 -3.28 29.57 -0.99
N SER A 4 -3.11 28.26 -1.14
CA SER A 4 -1.93 27.54 -0.64
C SER A 4 -0.72 28.07 -1.41
N THR A 5 0.22 28.69 -0.70
CA THR A 5 1.49 29.18 -1.25
C THR A 5 2.39 27.98 -1.50
N THR A 6 2.37 27.44 -2.73
CA THR A 6 3.33 26.42 -3.16
C THR A 6 4.64 27.11 -3.54
N ALA A 7 5.65 27.04 -2.69
CA ALA A 7 6.99 27.47 -3.05
C ALA A 7 7.64 26.42 -3.96
N THR A 8 8.13 26.84 -5.13
CA THR A 8 8.92 25.99 -6.02
C THR A 8 10.40 26.21 -5.72
N LEU A 9 11.07 25.20 -5.17
CA LEU A 9 12.50 25.24 -4.90
C LEU A 9 13.17 24.01 -5.51
N ALA A 10 13.74 24.17 -6.71
CA ALA A 10 15.05 23.67 -7.14
C ALA A 10 15.24 23.97 -8.64
N LYS A 11 16.30 24.74 -8.99
CA LYS A 11 16.74 25.00 -10.38
C LYS A 11 18.13 24.42 -10.68
N ALA A 12 18.67 23.60 -9.78
CA ALA A 12 19.99 22.99 -9.92
C ALA A 12 19.96 21.57 -9.36
N GLU A 13 20.75 20.67 -9.96
CA GLU A 13 20.97 19.33 -9.39
C GLU A 13 21.44 19.46 -7.94
N PRO A 14 20.83 18.71 -6.99
CA PRO A 14 21.23 18.80 -5.60
C PRO A 14 22.70 18.39 -5.45
N ALA A 15 23.46 19.14 -4.65
CA ALA A 15 24.84 18.85 -4.28
C ALA A 15 24.98 17.61 -3.36
N THR A 16 24.03 16.67 -3.42
CA THR A 16 24.04 15.44 -2.63
C THR A 16 24.64 14.31 -3.45
N THR A 17 25.88 13.93 -3.15
CA THR A 17 26.50 12.75 -3.75
C THR A 17 25.87 11.48 -3.17
N LEU A 18 25.14 10.73 -4.00
CA LEU A 18 24.63 9.42 -3.62
C LEU A 18 25.74 8.37 -3.74
N GLN A 19 25.93 7.58 -2.69
CA GLN A 19 26.87 6.46 -2.68
C GLN A 19 26.11 5.13 -2.64
N SER A 20 26.60 4.14 -3.40
CA SER A 20 26.11 2.77 -3.30
C SER A 20 26.88 2.05 -2.21
N PHE A 21 26.17 1.60 -1.17
CA PHE A 21 26.73 0.85 -0.04
C PHE A 21 26.62 -0.68 -0.23
N GLY A 22 26.27 -1.14 -1.44
CA GLY A 22 26.07 -2.56 -1.73
C GLY A 22 24.68 -3.06 -1.35
N ARG A 23 24.58 -4.33 -0.97
CA ARG A 23 23.30 -4.98 -0.61
C ARG A 23 22.99 -4.72 0.86
N ALA A 24 21.76 -4.29 1.13
CA ALA A 24 21.20 -4.16 2.47
C ALA A 24 19.87 -4.89 2.59
N LYS A 25 19.45 -5.18 3.82
CA LYS A 25 18.13 -5.69 4.20
C LYS A 25 17.38 -4.62 4.97
N LEU A 26 16.05 -4.68 4.98
CA LEU A 26 15.24 -3.78 5.82
C LEU A 26 15.67 -3.82 7.30
N ALA A 27 16.06 -5.01 7.80
CA ALA A 27 16.52 -5.18 9.17
C ALA A 27 17.80 -4.40 9.50
N ASP A 28 18.62 -4.03 8.51
CA ASP A 28 19.85 -3.25 8.75
C ASP A 28 19.51 -1.81 9.20
N TYR A 29 18.33 -1.30 8.84
CA TYR A 29 17.86 0.03 9.21
C TYR A 29 16.76 0.01 10.27
N PHE A 30 15.86 -0.99 10.22
CA PHE A 30 14.64 -1.03 11.03
C PHE A 30 14.65 -2.14 12.08
N ALA A 31 15.66 -3.02 12.09
CA ALA A 31 15.63 -4.27 12.86
C ALA A 31 14.28 -5.01 12.64
N ASP A 32 13.58 -5.37 13.71
CA ASP A 32 12.28 -6.02 13.66
C ASP A 32 11.08 -5.03 13.77
N PHE A 33 11.32 -3.72 13.72
CA PHE A 33 10.27 -2.68 13.76
C PHE A 33 9.56 -2.53 12.41
N VAL A 34 9.05 -3.65 11.90
CA VAL A 34 8.27 -3.74 10.66
C VAL A 34 6.83 -4.07 11.04
N ILE A 35 5.88 -3.28 10.55
CA ILE A 35 4.45 -3.51 10.75
C ILE A 35 3.85 -3.95 9.42
N TYR A 36 3.27 -5.14 9.38
CA TYR A 36 2.62 -5.65 8.18
C TYR A 36 1.29 -4.95 7.93
N ARG A 37 0.77 -5.07 6.70
CA ARG A 37 -0.49 -4.43 6.27
C ARG A 37 -1.71 -4.82 7.12
N ASN A 38 -1.69 -6.00 7.74
CA ASN A 38 -2.72 -6.45 8.67
C ASN A 38 -2.56 -5.89 10.11
N LEU A 39 -1.66 -4.92 10.29
CA LEU A 39 -1.32 -4.29 11.57
C LEU A 39 -0.81 -5.28 12.62
N GLU A 40 -0.11 -6.31 12.16
CA GLU A 40 0.64 -7.22 13.02
C GLU A 40 2.15 -6.87 12.92
N PRO A 41 2.80 -6.53 14.05
CA PRO A 41 4.25 -6.29 14.11
C PRO A 41 5.06 -7.57 13.88
N LEU A 42 6.24 -7.43 13.28
CA LEU A 42 7.25 -8.47 13.24
C LEU A 42 7.86 -8.71 14.64
N ASP A 43 8.18 -7.63 15.37
CA ASP A 43 8.63 -7.72 16.76
C ASP A 43 7.50 -8.14 17.71
N ARG A 44 7.57 -9.39 18.18
CA ARG A 44 6.55 -10.01 19.05
C ARG A 44 6.39 -9.36 20.43
N ARG A 45 7.30 -8.47 20.83
CA ARG A 45 7.19 -7.68 22.07
C ARG A 45 6.12 -6.60 21.94
N ILE A 46 5.81 -6.20 20.71
CA ILE A 46 4.74 -5.26 20.36
C ILE A 46 3.51 -6.09 19.95
N LYS A 47 2.34 -5.75 20.51
CA LYS A 47 1.08 -6.46 20.22
C LYS A 47 0.38 -5.89 18.98
N GLY A 48 -0.05 -6.73 18.04
CA GLY A 48 -0.79 -6.24 16.88
C GLY A 48 -2.25 -5.92 17.15
N LEU A 49 -2.95 -5.54 16.08
CA LEU A 49 -4.38 -5.21 16.07
C LEU A 49 -5.21 -6.29 16.79
N LYS A 50 -4.96 -7.57 16.53
CA LYS A 50 -5.72 -8.67 17.13
C LYS A 50 -5.70 -8.69 18.66
N SER A 51 -4.59 -8.27 19.26
CA SER A 51 -4.39 -8.33 20.72
C SER A 51 -4.56 -6.98 21.41
N ALA A 52 -4.40 -5.88 20.67
CA ALA A 52 -4.32 -4.54 21.23
C ALA A 52 -5.17 -3.49 20.51
N GLY A 53 -6.06 -3.86 19.59
CA GLY A 53 -6.93 -2.92 18.86
C GLY A 53 -7.69 -1.96 19.78
N TYR A 54 -8.26 -2.46 20.87
CA TYR A 54 -8.94 -1.62 21.87
C TYR A 54 -8.00 -0.59 22.53
N LYS A 55 -6.72 -0.92 22.73
CA LYS A 55 -5.71 0.02 23.25
C LYS A 55 -5.31 1.08 22.23
N MET A 56 -5.51 0.79 20.95
CA MET A 56 -5.32 1.73 19.84
C MET A 56 -6.57 2.63 19.65
N GLY A 57 -7.65 2.42 20.42
CA GLY A 57 -8.92 3.12 20.21
C GLY A 57 -9.62 2.68 18.93
N LEU A 58 -9.43 1.43 18.53
CA LEU A 58 -10.09 0.81 17.38
C LEU A 58 -11.21 -0.10 17.89
N ASN A 59 -12.42 0.17 17.42
CA ASN A 59 -13.64 -0.53 17.81
C ASN A 59 -14.16 -1.47 16.71
N ASN A 60 -13.49 -1.50 15.55
CA ASN A 60 -13.96 -2.22 14.38
C ASN A 60 -13.16 -3.52 14.24
N ASP A 61 -13.85 -4.58 13.83
CA ASP A 61 -13.24 -5.88 13.48
C ASP A 61 -12.49 -5.84 12.14
N THR A 62 -12.45 -4.67 11.48
CA THR A 62 -11.81 -4.47 10.18
C THR A 62 -10.41 -3.90 10.32
N ILE A 63 -9.53 -4.26 9.37
CA ILE A 63 -8.19 -3.69 9.30
C ILE A 63 -8.28 -2.32 8.60
N PRO A 64 -7.93 -1.21 9.26
CA PRO A 64 -8.06 0.11 8.67
C PRO A 64 -7.06 0.31 7.54
N ARG A 65 -7.46 1.09 6.53
CA ARG A 65 -6.65 1.43 5.37
C ARG A 65 -5.67 2.55 5.69
N LYS A 66 -4.54 2.59 4.98
CA LYS A 66 -3.43 3.54 5.21
C LYS A 66 -3.86 5.03 5.27
N PHE A 67 -4.84 5.41 4.45
CA PHE A 67 -5.37 6.78 4.38
C PHE A 67 -6.43 7.09 5.44
N GLU A 68 -6.84 6.12 6.24
CA GLU A 68 -7.86 6.30 7.28
C GLU A 68 -7.23 6.79 8.59
N ARG A 69 -8.02 7.52 9.40
CA ARG A 69 -7.56 8.01 10.71
C ARG A 69 -7.28 6.88 11.70
N ASP A 70 -7.99 5.77 11.59
CA ASP A 70 -7.81 4.61 12.46
C ASP A 70 -6.47 3.91 12.20
N TYR A 71 -5.97 3.92 10.96
CA TYR A 71 -4.59 3.50 10.68
C TYR A 71 -3.56 4.40 11.37
N ALA A 72 -3.77 5.72 11.36
CA ALA A 72 -2.89 6.65 12.05
C ALA A 72 -2.87 6.40 13.58
N ARG A 73 -4.00 6.07 14.20
CA ARG A 73 -4.04 5.66 15.62
C ARG A 73 -3.19 4.42 15.89
N ALA A 74 -3.31 3.40 15.05
CA ALA A 74 -2.50 2.20 15.17
C ALA A 74 -1.01 2.51 15.01
N ALA A 75 -0.63 3.28 13.99
CA ALA A 75 0.75 3.68 13.74
C ALA A 75 1.37 4.48 14.90
N MET A 76 0.62 5.41 15.50
CA MET A 76 1.08 6.15 16.70
C MET A 76 1.26 5.23 17.91
N TRP A 77 0.37 4.27 18.07
CA TRP A 77 0.49 3.25 19.11
C TRP A 77 1.75 2.39 18.90
N PHE A 78 2.02 1.95 17.66
CA PHE A 78 3.22 1.18 17.33
C PHE A 78 4.50 1.98 17.57
N ALA A 79 4.53 3.26 17.22
CA ALA A 79 5.67 4.15 17.49
C ALA A 79 5.96 4.25 18.99
N THR A 80 4.91 4.46 19.80
CA THR A 80 5.02 4.58 21.26
C THR A 80 5.47 3.27 21.90
N GLU A 81 4.90 2.13 21.49
CA GLU A 81 5.31 0.82 21.98
C GLU A 81 6.71 0.43 21.52
N GLY A 82 7.10 0.81 20.31
CA GLY A 82 8.45 0.64 19.80
C GLY A 82 9.46 1.36 20.69
N GLN A 83 9.18 2.61 21.06
CA GLN A 83 10.01 3.37 22.00
C GLN A 83 10.11 2.68 23.37
N ARG A 84 8.98 2.21 23.90
CA ARG A 84 8.92 1.50 25.18
C ARG A 84 9.77 0.22 25.16
N VAL A 85 9.65 -0.57 24.09
CA VAL A 85 10.39 -1.83 23.91
C VAL A 85 11.89 -1.58 23.74
N ARG A 86 12.28 -0.46 23.13
CA ARG A 86 13.68 0.00 23.05
C ARG A 86 14.24 0.49 24.38
N LYS A 87 13.42 0.62 25.43
CA LYS A 87 13.79 1.15 26.76
C LYS A 87 14.36 2.56 26.70
N VAL A 88 13.87 3.37 25.78
CA VAL A 88 14.24 4.79 25.65
C VAL A 88 13.36 5.60 26.59
N SER A 89 13.97 6.44 27.45
CA SER A 89 13.25 7.24 28.44
C SER A 89 12.64 8.52 27.88
N LYS A 90 13.11 8.98 26.71
CA LYS A 90 12.58 10.16 26.04
C LYS A 90 11.25 9.85 25.36
N THR A 91 10.24 10.66 25.65
CA THR A 91 8.95 10.62 24.94
C THR A 91 9.15 11.07 23.51
N LEU A 92 8.44 10.44 22.57
CA LEU A 92 8.41 10.88 21.18
C LEU A 92 7.70 12.23 21.08
N SER A 93 8.28 13.14 20.30
CA SER A 93 7.73 14.47 20.04
C SER A 93 7.95 14.94 18.61
N GLU A 94 8.63 14.11 17.79
CA GLU A 94 8.96 14.43 16.41
C GLU A 94 8.67 13.23 15.49
N MET A 95 8.20 13.49 14.28
CA MET A 95 7.93 12.48 13.26
C MET A 95 8.51 12.88 11.91
N LEU A 96 9.26 11.96 11.30
CA LEU A 96 9.61 12.03 9.89
C LEU A 96 8.83 10.95 9.14
N PHE A 97 8.17 11.32 8.06
CA PHE A 97 7.46 10.38 7.20
C PHE A 97 8.12 10.31 5.82
N ILE A 98 8.31 9.11 5.30
CA ILE A 98 8.89 8.88 3.96
C ILE A 98 7.97 7.94 3.18
N GLY A 99 7.55 8.37 1.98
CA GLY A 99 6.70 7.60 1.08
C GLY A 99 6.94 7.91 -0.40
N ASP A 100 6.13 7.32 -1.28
CA ASP A 100 6.27 7.40 -2.73
C ASP A 100 5.03 7.98 -3.44
N THR A 101 3.91 8.13 -2.74
CA THR A 101 2.64 8.52 -3.34
C THR A 101 1.94 9.61 -2.56
N LEU A 102 1.78 10.80 -3.16
CA LEU A 102 1.15 11.94 -2.49
C LEU A 102 -0.27 11.62 -1.97
N LEU A 103 -1.07 10.90 -2.76
CA LEU A 103 -2.45 10.57 -2.39
C LEU A 103 -2.52 9.67 -1.14
N ASN A 104 -1.77 8.57 -1.11
CA ASN A 104 -1.86 7.59 -0.03
C ASN A 104 -0.97 7.96 1.15
N ASP A 105 0.30 8.25 0.89
CA ASP A 105 1.30 8.53 1.92
C ASP A 105 1.16 9.93 2.47
N GLY A 106 0.88 10.91 1.61
CA GLY A 106 0.59 12.27 2.04
C GLY A 106 -0.64 12.32 2.94
N GLN A 107 -1.71 11.58 2.62
CA GLN A 107 -2.90 11.51 3.48
C GLN A 107 -2.62 10.78 4.81
N ALA A 108 -1.84 9.69 4.78
CA ALA A 108 -1.43 9.00 6.00
C ALA A 108 -0.62 9.91 6.93
N TYR A 109 0.35 10.64 6.37
CA TYR A 109 1.12 11.65 7.06
C TYR A 109 0.24 12.73 7.68
N LYS A 110 -0.70 13.31 6.91
CA LYS A 110 -1.62 14.35 7.40
C LYS A 110 -2.45 13.85 8.59
N ASN A 111 -2.95 12.61 8.52
CA ASN A 111 -3.67 12.00 9.65
C ASN A 111 -2.78 11.81 10.88
N LEU A 112 -1.55 11.34 10.69
CA LEU A 112 -0.57 11.16 11.78
C LEU A 112 -0.18 12.48 12.44
N ARG A 113 0.11 13.50 11.63
CA ARG A 113 0.43 14.86 12.10
C ARG A 113 -0.72 15.43 12.92
N ALA A 114 -1.95 15.36 12.39
CA ALA A 114 -3.14 15.87 13.06
C ALA A 114 -3.46 15.15 14.38
N LEU A 115 -3.15 13.84 14.47
CA LEU A 115 -3.41 13.06 15.67
C LEU A 115 -2.33 13.21 16.75
N SER A 116 -1.07 13.35 16.32
CA SER A 116 0.08 13.37 17.24
C SER A 116 0.36 14.74 17.84
N GLU A 117 0.05 15.81 17.10
CA GLU A 117 0.53 17.17 17.37
C GLU A 117 2.06 17.25 17.47
N TRP A 118 2.77 16.24 16.96
CA TRP A 118 4.23 16.21 16.97
C TRP A 118 4.78 17.14 15.89
N LYS A 119 5.98 17.65 16.14
CA LYS A 119 6.73 18.35 15.11
C LYS A 119 7.04 17.37 13.99
N SER A 120 6.52 17.63 12.80
CA SER A 120 6.47 16.61 11.75
C SER A 120 6.96 17.15 10.41
N ALA A 121 7.62 16.31 9.63
CA ALA A 121 8.01 16.59 8.25
C ALA A 121 7.77 15.35 7.38
N CYS A 122 7.42 15.56 6.11
CA CYS A 122 7.13 14.48 5.17
C CYS A 122 7.93 14.62 3.88
N PHE A 123 8.48 13.51 3.39
CA PHE A 123 9.09 13.41 2.07
C PHE A 123 8.31 12.40 1.23
N ILE A 124 7.83 12.84 0.07
CA ILE A 124 7.22 12.00 -0.95
C ILE A 124 8.10 12.02 -2.19
N GLY A 125 8.70 10.87 -2.53
CA GLY A 125 9.64 10.75 -3.65
C GLY A 125 9.11 9.92 -4.81
N ALA A 126 9.33 10.38 -6.04
CA ALA A 126 9.12 9.58 -7.24
C ALA A 126 10.05 10.06 -8.36
N ASP A 127 10.96 9.21 -8.87
CA ASP A 127 11.83 9.61 -9.96
C ASP A 127 11.02 9.83 -11.26
N ARG A 128 11.09 11.06 -11.80
CA ARG A 128 10.51 11.47 -13.10
C ARG A 128 11.63 11.92 -14.03
N LEU A 129 12.40 10.96 -14.55
CA LEU A 129 13.65 11.25 -15.27
C LEU A 129 13.47 12.13 -16.52
N GLU A 130 12.25 12.18 -17.05
CA GLU A 130 11.81 13.03 -18.15
C GLU A 130 11.58 14.51 -17.78
N GLN A 131 11.62 14.87 -16.50
CA GLN A 131 11.45 16.22 -15.98
C GLN A 131 12.74 16.70 -15.31
N ASP A 132 13.00 18.01 -15.27
CA ASP A 132 14.12 18.54 -14.48
C ASP A 132 13.92 18.26 -12.97
N PRO A 133 15.00 18.03 -12.19
CA PRO A 133 14.90 17.87 -10.73
C PRO A 133 14.17 19.04 -10.08
N ASN A 134 13.08 18.75 -9.38
CA ASN A 134 12.25 19.74 -8.71
C ASN A 134 11.52 19.15 -7.49
N ALA A 135 11.19 20.02 -6.54
CA ALA A 135 10.29 19.71 -5.45
C ALA A 135 9.22 20.80 -5.27
N GLU A 136 8.01 20.34 -4.97
CA GLU A 136 6.91 21.16 -4.49
C GLU A 136 6.87 21.09 -2.97
N ILE A 137 6.88 22.25 -2.31
CA ILE A 137 6.86 22.33 -0.84
C ILE A 137 5.52 22.91 -0.39
N ASP A 138 4.84 22.17 0.46
CA ASP A 138 3.69 22.63 1.23
C ASP A 138 4.19 23.01 2.63
N GLU A 139 4.43 24.30 2.86
CA GLU A 139 4.96 24.82 4.12
C GLU A 139 3.98 24.65 5.29
N GLU A 140 2.67 24.73 5.03
CA GLU A 140 1.64 24.57 6.06
C GLU A 140 1.62 23.13 6.60
N GLU A 141 1.82 22.16 5.70
CA GLU A 141 1.88 20.74 6.04
C GLU A 141 3.28 20.24 6.34
N ASN A 142 4.32 21.03 6.09
CA ASN A 142 5.72 20.61 6.08
C ASN A 142 5.94 19.34 5.23
N LEU A 143 5.38 19.34 4.02
CA LEU A 143 5.42 18.24 3.07
C LEU A 143 6.27 18.61 1.85
N TYR A 144 7.23 17.74 1.55
CA TYR A 144 8.20 17.89 0.47
C TYR A 144 7.91 16.84 -0.62
N HIS A 145 7.32 17.25 -1.73
CA HIS A 145 6.97 16.37 -2.84
C HIS A 145 7.99 16.51 -3.98
N ALA A 146 8.86 15.50 -4.10
CA ALA A 146 10.02 15.55 -4.96
C ALA A 146 9.90 14.61 -6.16
N ASN A 147 10.27 15.09 -7.34
CA ASN A 147 10.37 14.28 -8.54
C ASN A 147 11.73 13.54 -8.68
N ARG A 148 12.54 13.59 -7.61
CA ARG A 148 13.82 12.89 -7.47
C ARG A 148 14.00 12.41 -6.03
N TRP A 149 14.33 11.13 -5.85
CA TRP A 149 14.72 10.65 -4.51
C TRP A 149 16.02 11.28 -4.01
N ALA A 150 16.89 11.78 -4.91
CA ALA A 150 18.13 12.46 -4.53
C ALA A 150 17.87 13.74 -3.71
N LEU A 151 16.69 14.36 -3.86
CA LEU A 151 16.29 15.55 -3.09
C LEU A 151 15.98 15.25 -1.62
N MET A 152 15.96 13.98 -1.21
CA MET A 152 15.86 13.61 0.21
C MET A 152 17.00 14.20 1.04
N GLY A 153 18.20 14.35 0.46
CA GLY A 153 19.33 14.99 1.14
C GLY A 153 19.07 16.47 1.43
N GLU A 154 18.50 17.19 0.48
CA GLU A 154 18.10 18.59 0.65
C GLU A 154 16.96 18.72 1.66
N TRP A 155 15.93 17.88 1.57
CA TRP A 155 14.84 17.84 2.55
C TRP A 155 15.36 17.60 3.98
N MET A 156 16.34 16.70 4.16
CA MET A 156 16.94 16.47 5.48
C MET A 156 17.73 17.68 5.98
N GLN A 157 18.45 18.40 5.11
CA GLN A 157 19.13 19.65 5.48
C GLN A 157 18.13 20.73 5.91
N GLN A 158 17.04 20.89 5.15
CA GLN A 158 15.97 21.83 5.50
C GLN A 158 15.29 21.44 6.81
N THR A 159 14.96 20.16 7.00
CA THR A 159 14.35 19.64 8.24
C THR A 159 15.25 19.89 9.45
N ALA A 160 16.56 19.65 9.32
CA ALA A 160 17.52 19.93 10.39
C ALA A 160 17.61 21.43 10.74
N ALA A 161 17.39 22.32 9.77
CA ALA A 161 17.35 23.77 9.99
C ALA A 161 16.04 24.25 10.64
N GLN A 162 14.98 23.43 10.64
CA GLN A 162 13.67 23.76 11.21
C GLN A 162 13.56 23.40 12.71
N ASP A 163 14.62 23.51 13.52
CA ASP A 163 14.62 23.20 14.97
C ASP A 163 14.13 21.77 15.34
N PHE A 164 14.36 20.77 14.49
CA PHE A 164 14.19 19.37 14.89
C PHE A 164 15.37 18.93 15.75
N HIS A 165 15.13 18.12 16.78
CA HIS A 165 16.16 17.51 17.61
C HIS A 165 16.86 16.36 16.88
N LEU A 166 16.11 15.60 16.08
CA LEU A 166 16.62 14.45 15.31
C LEU A 166 17.36 13.43 16.20
N ASP A 167 16.82 13.19 17.39
CA ASP A 167 17.41 12.29 18.38
C ASP A 167 16.42 11.20 18.81
N GLN A 168 16.61 10.65 20.00
CA GLN A 168 15.72 9.63 20.57
C GLN A 168 14.25 10.06 20.66
N ARG A 169 13.91 11.35 20.49
CA ARG A 169 12.53 11.86 20.45
C ARG A 169 11.86 11.75 19.07
N THR A 170 12.62 11.39 18.04
CA THR A 170 12.14 11.34 16.66
C THR A 170 11.80 9.92 16.25
N VAL A 171 10.58 9.72 15.73
CA VAL A 171 10.23 8.50 15.00
C VAL A 171 10.37 8.74 13.50
N VAL A 172 10.86 7.74 12.77
CA VAL A 172 10.86 7.73 11.30
C VAL A 172 9.91 6.63 10.85
N ILE A 173 8.87 7.03 10.13
CA ILE A 173 7.88 6.13 9.55
C ILE A 173 8.15 6.06 8.05
N VAL A 174 8.47 4.86 7.57
CA VAL A 174 8.90 4.64 6.19
C VAL A 174 7.97 3.63 5.55
N ASP A 175 7.37 4.02 4.43
CA ASP A 175 6.67 3.07 3.58
C ASP A 175 7.67 2.04 2.99
N ILE A 176 7.21 0.82 2.73
CA ILE A 176 8.10 -0.26 2.30
C ILE A 176 8.09 -0.38 0.78
N ASP A 177 6.94 -0.72 0.21
CA ASP A 177 6.82 -1.06 -1.21
C ASP A 177 6.92 0.21 -2.06
N LYS A 178 7.86 0.23 -3.01
CA LYS A 178 8.16 1.40 -3.86
C LYS A 178 8.74 2.62 -3.12
N THR A 179 9.09 2.47 -1.85
CA THR A 179 9.79 3.47 -1.05
C THR A 179 11.14 2.91 -0.59
N ALA A 180 11.16 2.09 0.47
CA ALA A 180 12.39 1.46 0.96
C ALA A 180 12.88 0.33 0.03
N LEU A 181 11.93 -0.42 -0.56
CA LEU A 181 12.19 -1.45 -1.55
C LEU A 181 11.73 -0.96 -2.91
N GLY A 182 12.61 -1.03 -3.92
CA GLY A 182 12.23 -0.73 -5.30
C GLY A 182 11.66 0.69 -5.48
N ALA A 183 12.36 1.72 -5.00
CA ALA A 183 11.97 3.14 -5.10
C ALA A 183 11.24 3.51 -6.41
N LYS A 184 10.08 4.18 -6.27
CA LYS A 184 9.18 4.55 -7.37
C LYS A 184 9.89 5.35 -8.45
N GLY A 185 9.66 4.96 -9.71
CA GLY A 185 10.27 5.60 -10.89
C GLY A 185 11.75 5.25 -11.11
N ARG A 186 12.38 4.52 -10.17
CA ARG A 186 13.79 4.13 -10.24
C ARG A 186 13.95 2.64 -10.48
N ASN A 187 13.38 1.82 -9.60
CA ASN A 187 13.51 0.37 -9.62
C ASN A 187 12.25 -0.37 -9.16
N ASP A 188 11.11 0.32 -9.10
CA ASP A 188 9.79 -0.23 -8.79
C ASP A 188 9.27 -1.23 -9.81
N GLN A 189 9.72 -1.15 -11.06
CA GLN A 189 9.34 -2.10 -12.11
C GLN A 189 9.65 -3.56 -11.74
N VAL A 190 10.66 -3.82 -10.90
CA VAL A 190 10.97 -5.17 -10.42
C VAL A 190 9.88 -5.68 -9.47
N ILE A 191 9.33 -4.79 -8.62
CA ILE A 191 8.21 -5.12 -7.72
C ILE A 191 6.95 -5.39 -8.55
N ASP A 192 6.65 -4.55 -9.53
CA ASP A 192 5.48 -4.76 -10.40
C ASP A 192 5.58 -6.07 -11.20
N LYS A 193 6.78 -6.39 -11.71
CA LYS A 193 7.04 -7.67 -12.40
C LYS A 193 6.90 -8.86 -11.45
N ALA A 194 7.47 -8.78 -10.26
CA ALA A 194 7.37 -9.85 -9.26
C ALA A 194 5.91 -10.12 -8.87
N ARG A 195 5.11 -9.06 -8.70
CA ARG A 195 3.66 -9.14 -8.47
C ARG A 195 2.95 -9.89 -9.59
N ILE A 196 3.14 -9.48 -10.84
CA ILE A 196 2.52 -10.14 -12.00
C ILE A 196 2.95 -11.62 -12.10
N GLN A 197 4.23 -11.92 -11.85
CA GLN A 197 4.71 -13.31 -11.82
C GLN A 197 4.06 -14.12 -10.69
N GLY A 198 3.87 -13.54 -9.51
CA GLY A 198 3.15 -14.18 -8.40
C GLY A 198 1.69 -14.50 -8.75
N ILE A 199 1.04 -13.59 -9.48
CA ILE A 199 -0.29 -13.81 -10.05
C ILE A 199 -0.27 -14.99 -11.02
N PHE A 200 0.63 -15.01 -12.01
CA PHE A 200 0.69 -16.10 -13.00
C PHE A 200 0.95 -17.46 -12.36
N ARG A 201 1.90 -17.55 -11.42
CA ARG A 201 2.10 -18.77 -10.63
C ARG A 201 0.84 -19.22 -9.90
N THR A 202 0.06 -18.26 -9.39
CA THR A 202 -1.22 -18.55 -8.75
C THR A 202 -2.24 -19.08 -9.75
N MET A 203 -2.40 -18.43 -10.91
CA MET A 203 -3.31 -18.85 -11.97
C MET A 203 -2.96 -20.26 -12.49
N ASP A 204 -1.69 -20.52 -12.82
CA ASP A 204 -1.19 -21.83 -13.23
C ASP A 204 -1.52 -22.91 -12.19
N SER A 205 -1.34 -22.60 -10.91
CA SER A 205 -1.60 -23.56 -9.84
C SER A 205 -3.10 -23.83 -9.59
N VAL A 206 -4.00 -23.00 -10.13
CA VAL A 206 -5.45 -23.13 -9.98
C VAL A 206 -6.09 -23.70 -11.26
N LEU A 207 -5.68 -23.21 -12.42
CA LEU A 207 -6.26 -23.53 -13.73
C LEU A 207 -5.40 -24.50 -14.56
N GLY A 208 -4.11 -24.62 -14.25
CA GLY A 208 -3.18 -25.46 -14.99
C GLY A 208 -3.16 -25.12 -16.47
N LYS A 209 -3.32 -26.14 -17.31
CA LYS A 209 -3.33 -26.01 -18.77
C LYS A 209 -4.45 -25.13 -19.33
N ASP A 210 -5.50 -24.86 -18.53
CA ASP A 210 -6.65 -24.07 -18.95
C ASP A 210 -6.42 -22.55 -18.69
N PHE A 211 -5.25 -22.15 -18.19
CA PHE A 211 -4.89 -20.75 -18.01
C PHE A 211 -4.59 -20.07 -19.36
N ASP A 212 -5.40 -19.07 -19.72
CA ASP A 212 -5.15 -18.20 -20.88
C ASP A 212 -4.46 -16.90 -20.40
N GLN A 213 -3.13 -16.94 -20.35
CA GLN A 213 -2.32 -15.80 -19.94
C GLN A 213 -2.57 -14.55 -20.80
N ALA A 214 -2.78 -14.70 -22.11
CA ALA A 214 -2.99 -13.56 -22.99
C ALA A 214 -4.35 -12.90 -22.74
N ALA A 215 -5.40 -13.69 -22.48
CA ALA A 215 -6.69 -13.16 -22.04
C ALA A 215 -6.58 -12.48 -20.67
N PHE A 216 -5.88 -13.10 -19.73
CA PHE A 216 -5.61 -12.53 -18.42
C PHE A 216 -4.97 -11.14 -18.52
N GLU A 217 -3.84 -11.01 -19.24
CA GLU A 217 -3.10 -9.76 -19.33
C GLU A 217 -3.94 -8.63 -19.92
N ARG A 218 -4.73 -8.92 -20.98
CA ARG A 218 -5.65 -7.95 -21.58
C ARG A 218 -6.71 -7.47 -20.58
N GLN A 219 -7.36 -8.40 -19.90
CA GLN A 219 -8.42 -8.10 -18.93
C GLN A 219 -7.87 -7.35 -17.72
N TYR A 220 -6.71 -7.79 -17.21
CA TYR A 220 -6.04 -7.16 -16.09
C TYR A 220 -5.66 -5.72 -16.39
N SER A 221 -5.05 -5.46 -17.56
CA SER A 221 -4.67 -4.12 -17.97
C SER A 221 -5.86 -3.18 -18.16
N GLU A 222 -7.00 -3.68 -18.62
CA GLU A 222 -8.20 -2.86 -18.78
C GLU A 222 -8.87 -2.59 -17.43
N LEU A 223 -9.11 -3.64 -16.64
CA LEU A 223 -9.81 -3.55 -15.36
C LEU A 223 -9.00 -2.84 -14.25
N ASN A 224 -7.69 -2.64 -14.43
CA ASN A 224 -6.86 -1.83 -13.52
C ASN A 224 -7.05 -0.30 -13.70
N ARG A 225 -7.78 0.13 -14.74
CA ARG A 225 -8.00 1.56 -15.00
C ARG A 225 -8.96 2.17 -13.98
N ALA A 226 -8.78 3.47 -13.72
CA ALA A 226 -9.58 4.23 -12.75
C ALA A 226 -11.10 4.10 -12.94
N ARG A 227 -11.56 3.93 -14.18
CA ARG A 227 -12.98 3.67 -14.52
C ARG A 227 -13.59 2.54 -13.68
N TYR A 228 -12.82 1.49 -13.40
CA TYR A 228 -13.30 0.29 -12.71
C TYR A 228 -12.98 0.28 -11.22
N HIS A 229 -12.46 1.37 -10.65
CA HIS A 229 -12.07 1.43 -9.23
C HIS A 229 -13.25 1.31 -8.26
N THR A 230 -14.48 1.57 -8.69
CA THR A 230 -15.68 1.24 -7.89
C THR A 230 -15.79 -0.27 -7.65
N LEU A 231 -15.52 -1.07 -8.69
CA LEU A 231 -15.53 -2.53 -8.63
C LEU A 231 -14.25 -3.08 -7.98
N THR A 232 -13.08 -2.60 -8.39
CA THR A 232 -11.79 -3.18 -7.98
C THR A 232 -11.23 -2.57 -6.71
N ALA A 233 -11.76 -1.45 -6.23
CA ALA A 233 -11.27 -0.68 -5.07
C ALA A 233 -9.76 -0.35 -5.15
N ASP A 234 -9.22 -0.23 -6.37
CA ASP A 234 -7.77 -0.14 -6.63
C ASP A 234 -6.97 -1.25 -5.90
N ASN A 235 -7.58 -2.42 -5.75
CA ASN A 235 -7.06 -3.54 -4.99
C ASN A 235 -6.64 -4.68 -5.92
N GLN A 236 -5.35 -4.97 -5.92
CA GLN A 236 -4.77 -6.01 -6.78
C GLN A 236 -5.27 -7.42 -6.44
N ASP A 237 -5.66 -7.69 -5.18
CA ASP A 237 -6.31 -8.98 -4.84
C ASP A 237 -7.66 -9.12 -5.55
N PHE A 238 -8.44 -8.04 -5.57
CA PHE A 238 -9.76 -8.02 -6.18
C PHE A 238 -9.64 -8.20 -7.69
N LEU A 239 -8.75 -7.43 -8.30
CA LEU A 239 -8.46 -7.49 -9.73
C LEU A 239 -7.96 -8.89 -10.15
N ALA A 240 -6.96 -9.44 -9.45
CA ALA A 240 -6.43 -10.77 -9.75
C ALA A 240 -7.51 -11.86 -9.63
N TYR A 241 -8.37 -11.77 -8.60
CA TYR A 241 -9.47 -12.70 -8.43
C TYR A 241 -10.54 -12.56 -9.52
N ILE A 242 -10.92 -11.34 -9.90
CA ILE A 242 -11.84 -11.10 -11.04
C ILE A 242 -11.28 -11.77 -12.30
N CYS A 243 -10.01 -11.52 -12.62
CA CYS A 243 -9.38 -12.10 -13.81
C CYS A 243 -9.25 -13.63 -13.73
N LEU A 244 -9.07 -14.22 -12.54
CA LEU A 244 -9.13 -15.67 -12.34
C LEU A 244 -10.51 -16.22 -12.74
N VAL A 245 -11.58 -15.61 -12.22
CA VAL A 245 -12.97 -16.01 -12.52
C VAL A 245 -13.25 -15.90 -14.02
N LEU A 246 -12.84 -14.80 -14.65
CA LEU A 246 -12.99 -14.62 -16.10
C LEU A 246 -12.26 -15.69 -16.91
N ASN A 247 -11.05 -16.09 -16.48
CA ASN A 247 -10.29 -17.17 -17.11
C ASN A 247 -10.98 -18.55 -17.00
N THR A 248 -11.79 -18.77 -15.96
CA THR A 248 -12.60 -20.00 -15.88
C THR A 248 -13.74 -20.07 -16.91
N GLY A 249 -14.10 -18.93 -17.50
CA GLY A 249 -15.28 -18.81 -18.36
C GLY A 249 -16.62 -18.86 -17.61
N LEU A 250 -16.62 -18.95 -16.27
CA LEU A 250 -17.83 -18.94 -15.45
C LEU A 250 -18.65 -17.66 -15.63
N ILE A 251 -17.94 -16.54 -15.77
CA ILE A 251 -18.46 -15.23 -16.13
C ILE A 251 -17.67 -14.77 -17.35
N LYS A 252 -18.36 -14.33 -18.41
CA LYS A 252 -17.69 -13.81 -19.60
C LYS A 252 -17.27 -12.36 -19.39
N TYR A 253 -16.19 -11.96 -20.05
CA TYR A 253 -15.66 -10.60 -19.94
C TYR A 253 -16.66 -9.53 -20.38
N ASP A 254 -17.29 -9.71 -21.56
CA ASP A 254 -18.30 -8.76 -22.07
C ASP A 254 -19.54 -8.70 -21.18
N GLU A 255 -19.86 -9.81 -20.51
CA GLU A 255 -20.96 -9.87 -19.54
C GLU A 255 -20.63 -9.04 -18.30
N LEU A 256 -19.41 -9.16 -17.76
CA LEU A 256 -18.94 -8.32 -16.65
C LEU A 256 -19.01 -6.84 -17.01
N LEU A 257 -18.51 -6.46 -18.19
CA LEU A 257 -18.56 -5.06 -18.64
C LEU A 257 -20.00 -4.56 -18.79
N THR A 258 -20.91 -5.39 -19.30
CA THR A 258 -22.34 -5.04 -19.43
C THR A 258 -22.97 -4.80 -18.06
N GLN A 259 -22.73 -5.67 -17.09
CA GLN A 259 -23.26 -5.52 -15.72
C GLN A 259 -22.65 -4.32 -14.99
N PHE A 260 -21.40 -3.98 -15.28
CA PHE A 260 -20.77 -2.77 -14.75
C PHE A 260 -21.38 -1.51 -15.35
N ASP A 261 -21.48 -1.45 -16.68
CA ASP A 261 -21.94 -0.27 -17.42
C ASP A 261 -23.43 0.02 -17.20
N ASN A 262 -24.25 -1.01 -16.98
CA ASN A 262 -25.66 -0.84 -16.66
C ASN A 262 -25.93 -0.54 -15.17
N GLY A 263 -24.88 -0.50 -14.34
CA GLY A 263 -24.98 -0.25 -12.89
C GLY A 263 -25.55 -1.42 -12.08
N SER A 264 -25.54 -2.65 -12.59
CA SER A 264 -25.97 -3.83 -11.82
C SER A 264 -24.83 -4.45 -11.00
N LEU A 265 -23.58 -4.07 -11.29
CA LEU A 265 -22.38 -4.49 -10.58
C LEU A 265 -21.57 -3.27 -10.17
N HIS A 266 -21.56 -2.94 -8.87
CA HIS A 266 -20.90 -1.76 -8.34
C HIS A 266 -19.61 -2.04 -7.59
N ASP A 267 -19.52 -3.17 -6.90
CA ASP A 267 -18.44 -3.47 -5.96
C ASP A 267 -18.00 -4.94 -6.03
N PHE A 268 -16.86 -5.22 -5.41
CA PHE A 268 -16.26 -6.54 -5.41
C PHE A 268 -17.10 -7.59 -4.67
N GLU A 269 -17.83 -7.22 -3.63
CA GLU A 269 -18.66 -8.18 -2.90
C GLU A 269 -19.85 -8.66 -3.73
N GLN A 270 -20.46 -7.75 -4.49
CA GLN A 270 -21.49 -8.08 -5.48
C GLN A 270 -20.94 -9.04 -6.54
N PHE A 271 -19.71 -8.81 -7.01
CA PHE A 271 -19.06 -9.73 -7.94
C PHE A 271 -18.90 -11.13 -7.34
N VAL A 272 -18.46 -11.24 -6.08
CA VAL A 272 -18.29 -12.54 -5.41
C VAL A 272 -19.64 -13.25 -5.22
N ARG A 273 -20.70 -12.54 -4.82
CA ARG A 273 -22.06 -13.11 -4.73
C ARG A 273 -22.60 -13.58 -6.09
N TRP A 274 -22.21 -12.91 -7.16
CA TRP A 274 -22.56 -13.32 -8.52
C TRP A 274 -21.85 -14.61 -8.93
N VAL A 275 -20.58 -14.77 -8.53
CA VAL A 275 -19.83 -16.02 -8.69
C VAL A 275 -20.51 -17.17 -7.93
N ASP A 276 -20.88 -16.97 -6.66
CA ASP A 276 -21.61 -17.98 -5.87
C ASP A 276 -22.86 -18.48 -6.61
N SER A 277 -23.65 -17.53 -7.14
CA SER A 277 -24.88 -17.82 -7.88
C SER A 277 -24.62 -18.64 -9.15
N ARG A 278 -23.56 -18.31 -9.89
CA ARG A 278 -23.15 -19.03 -11.10
C ARG A 278 -22.65 -20.45 -10.79
N MET A 279 -21.93 -20.62 -9.68
CA MET A 279 -21.44 -21.92 -9.24
C MET A 279 -22.57 -22.87 -8.84
N MET A 280 -23.62 -22.37 -8.18
CA MET A 280 -24.81 -23.15 -7.83
C MET A 280 -25.63 -23.59 -9.05
N GLY A 281 -25.63 -22.79 -10.13
CA GLY A 281 -26.35 -23.08 -11.37
C GLY A 281 -25.83 -24.26 -12.19
N GLY A 282 -24.70 -24.88 -11.80
CA GLY A 282 -24.23 -26.17 -12.34
C GLY A 282 -23.75 -26.18 -13.79
N ALA A 283 -23.72 -25.02 -14.47
CA ALA A 283 -23.44 -24.93 -15.91
C ALA A 283 -21.98 -25.22 -16.30
N LEU A 284 -21.03 -25.11 -15.36
CA LEU A 284 -19.62 -25.37 -15.58
C LEU A 284 -19.06 -26.33 -14.51
N ARG A 285 -18.38 -27.40 -14.94
CA ARG A 285 -17.57 -28.23 -14.03
C ARG A 285 -16.27 -27.51 -13.69
N LEU A 286 -16.32 -26.70 -12.65
CA LEU A 286 -15.13 -26.04 -12.10
C LEU A 286 -14.27 -27.03 -11.31
N GLY A 287 -12.95 -26.95 -11.49
CA GLY A 287 -11.99 -27.76 -10.75
C GLY A 287 -11.98 -27.44 -9.26
N GLU A 288 -11.68 -28.46 -8.45
CA GLU A 288 -11.55 -28.35 -7.00
C GLU A 288 -10.58 -27.22 -6.55
N PRO A 289 -9.42 -26.98 -7.19
CA PRO A 289 -8.53 -25.88 -6.82
C PRO A 289 -9.17 -24.50 -6.90
N PHE A 290 -10.07 -24.27 -7.87
CA PHE A 290 -10.78 -22.99 -8.00
C PHE A 290 -11.82 -22.82 -6.87
N ARG A 291 -12.57 -23.88 -6.54
CA ARG A 291 -13.57 -23.84 -5.46
C ARG A 291 -12.95 -23.47 -4.13
N GLN A 292 -11.80 -24.08 -3.80
CA GLN A 292 -11.05 -23.76 -2.58
C GLN A 292 -10.57 -22.31 -2.54
N VAL A 293 -10.13 -21.76 -3.69
CA VAL A 293 -9.77 -20.33 -3.78
C VAL A 293 -10.99 -19.44 -3.57
N HIS A 294 -12.11 -19.75 -4.21
CA HIS A 294 -13.34 -19.00 -4.07
C HIS A 294 -13.85 -18.97 -2.62
N GLU A 295 -13.90 -20.14 -1.96
CA GLU A 295 -14.29 -20.25 -0.55
C GLU A 295 -13.37 -19.45 0.38
N ALA A 296 -12.06 -19.50 0.16
CA ALA A 296 -11.08 -18.76 0.94
C ALA A 296 -11.21 -17.23 0.76
N VAL A 297 -11.46 -16.77 -0.47
CA VAL A 297 -11.72 -15.35 -0.77
C VAL A 297 -13.01 -14.91 -0.09
N GLY A 298 -14.09 -15.67 -0.22
CA GLY A 298 -15.37 -15.38 0.44
C GLY A 298 -15.24 -15.34 1.97
N ALA A 299 -14.49 -16.26 2.57
CA ALA A 299 -14.23 -16.28 4.01
C ALA A 299 -13.43 -15.05 4.46
N SER A 300 -12.43 -14.65 3.69
CA SER A 300 -11.60 -13.47 3.99
C SER A 300 -12.40 -12.17 3.88
N LEU A 301 -13.30 -12.06 2.91
CA LEU A 301 -14.19 -10.90 2.77
C LEU A 301 -15.16 -10.78 3.94
N ARG A 302 -15.74 -11.89 4.41
CA ARG A 302 -16.68 -11.88 5.56
C ARG A 302 -16.06 -11.32 6.84
N ILE A 303 -14.74 -11.41 7.00
CA ILE A 303 -14.01 -10.85 8.14
C ILE A 303 -13.38 -9.49 7.84
N GLY A 304 -13.71 -8.87 6.71
CA GLY A 304 -13.20 -7.56 6.31
C GLY A 304 -11.70 -7.55 5.98
N ASP A 305 -11.13 -8.68 5.54
CA ASP A 305 -9.71 -8.74 5.17
C ASP A 305 -9.45 -7.91 3.89
N PRO A 306 -8.61 -6.87 3.93
CA PRO A 306 -8.34 -6.02 2.79
C PRO A 306 -7.52 -6.72 1.69
N THR A 307 -7.05 -7.95 1.91
CA THR A 307 -6.23 -8.75 1.00
C THR A 307 -6.75 -10.19 0.91
N PRO A 308 -7.96 -10.41 0.38
CA PRO A 308 -8.66 -11.69 0.52
C PRO A 308 -8.05 -12.83 -0.31
N PHE A 309 -7.22 -12.53 -1.31
CA PHE A 309 -6.63 -13.54 -2.18
C PHE A 309 -5.28 -14.06 -1.64
N LYS A 310 -5.32 -14.75 -0.50
CA LYS A 310 -4.12 -15.20 0.24
C LYS A 310 -3.16 -16.06 -0.56
N ARG A 311 -3.66 -16.87 -1.50
CA ARG A 311 -2.81 -17.72 -2.35
C ARG A 311 -1.92 -16.88 -3.26
N PHE A 312 -2.47 -15.81 -3.84
CA PHE A 312 -1.72 -14.82 -4.60
C PHE A 312 -0.68 -14.12 -3.73
N ARG A 313 -1.08 -13.60 -2.56
CA ARG A 313 -0.17 -12.89 -1.64
C ARG A 313 1.01 -13.71 -1.12
N ARG A 314 0.96 -15.05 -1.18
CA ARG A 314 2.10 -15.92 -0.83
C ARG A 314 3.08 -16.10 -1.98
N GLN A 315 2.65 -15.88 -3.21
CA GLN A 315 3.45 -16.05 -4.43
C GLN A 315 4.09 -14.74 -4.91
N GLU A 316 3.46 -13.61 -4.59
CA GLU A 316 4.05 -12.26 -4.63
C GLU A 316 5.18 -12.13 -3.61
#